data_AF-A0A5D4XW26-F1
#
_entry.id   AF-A0A5D4XW26-F1
#
_cell.length_a   1.000
_cell.length_b   1.000
_cell.length_c   1.000
_cell.angle_alpha   90.00
_cell.angle_beta   90.00
_cell.angle_gamma   90.00
#
_symmetry.space_group_name_H-M   'P 1'
#
loop_
_entity.id
_entity.type
_entity.pdbx_description
1 polymer ?
#
loop_
_entity_poly.entity_id
_entity_poly.type
_entity_poly.pdbx_seq_one_letter_code
_entity_poly.pdbx_strand_id
1 'polypeptide(L)'
;MIAPRRVGDFVLHDASYDEGRKYSGAGFRYAVEGHQETRIDVYVYPAGRMPRASALTSGMAGFRADLGRAVDAGTYADLVLGDEQEFALVEDATVAGPDTPGDGNGEALEAILAIAASGNRPSGRKLPMTMTLQPHGWPMQSAGYLFYRQLYYFKVRASAAVERITPADFDVLVDRAARTLVPAIEVANVGACAGSVIHVAADASPEEVARELVMQATEHQGYNCHETAEAAGVGRKSAEAEVVEIAYRAEEWKAP
;
A
#
# COMPACT_ATOMS: atom_id res chain seq x y z
N MET A 1 8.27 0.00 -10.31
CA MET A 1 7.35 0.89 -9.57
C MET A 1 7.06 2.10 -10.42
N ILE A 2 5.82 2.57 -10.43
CA ILE A 2 5.34 3.65 -11.31
C ILE A 2 4.60 4.65 -10.42
N ALA A 3 5.18 5.83 -10.20
CA ALA A 3 4.64 6.87 -9.34
C ALA A 3 4.24 8.08 -10.19
N PRO A 4 2.95 8.41 -10.34
CA PRO A 4 2.54 9.54 -11.19
C PRO A 4 3.14 10.85 -10.70
N ARG A 5 3.54 11.73 -11.62
CA ARG A 5 4.09 13.06 -11.28
C ARG A 5 3.04 13.98 -10.65
N ARG A 6 1.76 13.72 -10.90
CA ARG A 6 0.63 14.43 -10.30
C ARG A 6 -0.52 13.48 -10.07
N VAL A 7 -1.17 13.57 -8.90
CA VAL A 7 -2.40 12.84 -8.55
C VAL A 7 -3.30 13.80 -7.77
N GLY A 8 -4.37 14.28 -8.40
CA GLY A 8 -5.16 15.38 -7.85
C GLY A 8 -4.28 16.60 -7.57
N ASP A 9 -4.32 17.09 -6.33
CA ASP A 9 -3.54 18.25 -5.86
C ASP A 9 -2.11 17.89 -5.45
N PHE A 10 -1.77 16.60 -5.41
CA PHE A 10 -0.44 16.13 -5.01
C PHE A 10 0.51 16.09 -6.20
N VAL A 11 1.68 16.68 -6.06
CA VAL A 11 2.72 16.73 -7.09
C VAL A 11 3.99 16.06 -6.59
N LEU A 12 4.55 15.16 -7.39
CA LEU A 12 5.81 14.47 -7.09
C LEU A 12 6.94 15.50 -7.13
N HIS A 13 7.63 15.64 -6.02
CA HIS A 13 8.76 16.54 -5.86
C HIS A 13 10.10 15.80 -5.96
N ASP A 14 10.16 14.57 -5.46
CA ASP A 14 11.41 13.81 -5.38
C ASP A 14 11.13 12.30 -5.45
N ALA A 15 12.08 11.56 -6.01
CA ALA A 15 12.05 10.11 -6.06
C ALA A 15 13.45 9.56 -5.76
N SER A 16 13.51 8.50 -4.97
CA SER A 16 14.75 7.94 -4.45
C SER A 16 14.75 6.43 -4.52
N TYR A 17 15.88 5.88 -4.92
CA TYR A 17 16.17 4.45 -4.94
C TYR A 17 17.66 4.25 -4.75
N ASP A 18 18.03 3.31 -3.87
CA ASP A 18 19.42 2.91 -3.62
C ASP A 18 19.59 1.44 -4.03
N GLU A 19 20.29 1.21 -5.14
CA GLU A 19 20.56 -0.13 -5.66
C GLU A 19 21.34 -1.00 -4.66
N GLY A 20 22.27 -0.38 -3.92
CA GLY A 20 23.04 -1.05 -2.86
C GLY A 20 22.19 -1.47 -1.66
N ARG A 21 20.97 -0.91 -1.54
CA ARG A 21 19.97 -1.24 -0.53
C ARG A 21 18.63 -1.55 -1.17
N LYS A 22 18.62 -2.31 -2.26
CA LYS A 22 17.38 -2.56 -3.05
C LYS A 22 16.15 -3.01 -2.24
N TYR A 23 16.35 -3.73 -1.13
CA TYR A 23 15.27 -4.18 -0.24
C TYR A 23 14.61 -3.05 0.59
N SER A 24 15.24 -1.87 0.66
CA SER A 24 14.62 -0.65 1.18
C SER A 24 13.60 -0.07 0.20
N GLY A 25 13.54 -0.57 -1.04
CA GLY A 25 12.58 -0.17 -2.04
C GLY A 25 12.82 1.25 -2.56
N ALA A 26 11.76 1.87 -3.09
CA ALA A 26 11.79 3.24 -3.58
C ALA A 26 10.99 4.18 -2.66
N GLY A 27 11.44 5.42 -2.55
CA GLY A 27 10.73 6.49 -1.84
C GLY A 27 10.29 7.59 -2.80
N PHE A 28 9.05 8.05 -2.68
CA PHE A 28 8.45 9.11 -3.48
C PHE A 28 7.95 10.22 -2.57
N ARG A 29 8.44 11.45 -2.74
CA ARG A 29 7.97 12.61 -1.96
C ARG A 29 6.97 13.40 -2.77
N TYR A 30 5.79 13.60 -2.20
CA TYR A 30 4.75 14.44 -2.76
C TYR A 30 4.59 15.73 -1.95
N ALA A 31 4.32 16.82 -2.66
CA ALA A 31 3.91 18.09 -2.10
C ALA A 31 2.46 18.38 -2.48
N VAL A 32 1.77 19.20 -1.69
CA VAL A 32 0.41 19.66 -1.98
C VAL A 32 0.36 21.18 -1.82
N GLU A 33 -0.30 21.85 -2.78
CA GLU A 33 -0.43 23.30 -2.79
C GLU A 33 -1.17 23.78 -1.53
N GLY A 34 -0.72 24.91 -0.97
CA GLY A 34 -1.26 25.46 0.27
C GLY A 34 -0.78 24.78 1.56
N HIS A 35 -0.03 23.66 1.48
CA HIS A 35 0.44 22.90 2.66
C HIS A 35 1.94 22.60 2.62
N GLN A 36 2.76 23.64 2.42
CA GLN A 36 4.22 23.50 2.33
C GLN A 36 4.86 23.08 3.65
N GLU A 37 4.13 23.20 4.77
CA GLU A 37 4.49 22.71 6.09
C GLU A 37 4.45 21.19 6.22
N THR A 38 3.73 20.49 5.31
CA THR A 38 3.51 19.05 5.39
C THR A 38 4.43 18.33 4.42
N ARG A 39 5.24 17.41 4.95
CA ARG A 39 6.05 16.49 4.16
C ARG A 39 5.33 15.17 4.03
N ILE A 40 5.10 14.68 2.82
CA ILE A 40 4.43 13.41 2.52
C ILE A 40 5.38 12.53 1.71
N ASP A 41 5.89 11.46 2.32
CA ASP A 41 6.71 10.46 1.64
C ASP A 41 5.94 9.13 1.55
N VAL A 42 5.96 8.50 0.37
CA VAL A 42 5.45 7.14 0.14
C VAL A 42 6.63 6.23 -0.17
N TYR A 43 6.85 5.22 0.66
CA TYR A 43 7.86 4.20 0.46
C TYR A 43 7.22 2.91 -0.01
N VAL A 44 7.74 2.33 -1.08
CA VAL A 44 7.26 1.05 -1.63
C VAL A 44 8.42 0.07 -1.59
N TYR A 45 8.30 -1.01 -0.82
CA TYR A 45 9.39 -1.98 -0.59
C TYR A 45 8.86 -3.42 -0.54
N PRO A 46 9.68 -4.40 -0.99
CA PRO A 46 9.22 -5.77 -1.17
C PRO A 46 8.84 -6.41 0.17
N ALA A 47 7.77 -7.19 0.15
CA ALA A 47 7.29 -7.97 1.29
C ALA A 47 7.20 -9.47 0.95
N GLY A 48 7.05 -9.81 -0.34
CA GLY A 48 6.82 -11.19 -0.78
C GLY A 48 5.37 -11.61 -0.63
N ARG A 49 5.08 -12.90 -0.86
CA ARG A 49 3.74 -13.47 -0.72
C ARG A 49 3.47 -13.88 0.72
N MET A 50 2.40 -13.35 1.30
CA MET A 50 1.95 -13.65 2.65
C MET A 50 0.45 -13.36 2.81
N PRO A 51 -0.23 -14.05 3.74
CA PRO A 51 -1.59 -13.70 4.12
C PRO A 51 -1.64 -12.24 4.57
N ARG A 52 -2.64 -11.48 4.08
CA ARG A 52 -2.75 -10.03 4.31
C ARG A 52 -2.68 -9.64 5.79
N ALA A 53 -3.39 -10.36 6.65
CA ALA A 53 -3.42 -10.07 8.08
C ALA A 53 -2.01 -10.20 8.69
N SER A 54 -1.32 -11.31 8.42
CA SER A 54 0.07 -11.55 8.84
C SER A 54 1.02 -10.49 8.28
N ALA A 55 0.82 -10.08 7.02
CA ALA A 55 1.60 -9.03 6.39
C ALA A 55 1.49 -7.71 7.14
N LEU A 56 0.26 -7.28 7.45
CA LEU A 56 0.04 -6.03 8.18
C LEU A 56 0.59 -6.10 9.60
N THR A 57 0.40 -7.20 10.32
CA THR A 57 0.96 -7.38 11.67
C THR A 57 2.49 -7.31 11.67
N SER A 58 3.17 -8.11 10.84
CA SER A 58 4.64 -8.10 10.76
C SER A 58 5.19 -6.78 10.25
N GLY A 59 4.52 -6.17 9.26
CA GLY A 59 4.90 -4.89 8.70
C GLY A 59 4.78 -3.75 9.72
N MET A 60 3.72 -3.73 10.53
CA MET A 60 3.55 -2.75 11.60
C MET A 60 4.54 -2.94 12.75
N ALA A 61 4.92 -4.19 13.06
CA ALA A 61 6.02 -4.46 14.00
C ALA A 61 7.36 -3.91 13.46
N GLY A 62 7.67 -4.16 12.19
CA GLY A 62 8.85 -3.60 11.50
C GLY A 62 8.83 -2.07 11.49
N PHE A 63 7.69 -1.45 11.21
CA PHE A 63 7.53 0.00 11.24
C PHE A 63 7.84 0.58 12.64
N ARG A 64 7.30 0.00 13.71
CA ARG A 64 7.64 0.44 15.07
C ARG A 64 9.13 0.27 15.38
N ALA A 65 9.75 -0.80 14.91
CA ALA A 65 11.19 -1.01 15.07
C ALA A 65 12.02 0.02 14.29
N ASP A 66 11.60 0.43 13.08
CA ASP A 66 12.24 1.51 12.32
C ASP A 66 12.18 2.84 13.09
N LEU A 67 11.03 3.14 13.72
CA LEU A 67 10.87 4.34 14.54
C LEU A 67 11.78 4.31 15.78
N GLY A 68 11.88 3.15 16.44
CA GLY A 68 12.82 2.96 17.56
C GLY A 68 14.27 3.21 17.15
N ARG A 69 14.71 2.67 16.01
CA ARG A 69 16.06 2.94 15.47
C ARG A 69 16.29 4.41 15.14
N ALA A 70 15.27 5.12 14.69
CA ALA A 70 15.38 6.56 14.43
C ALA A 70 15.52 7.38 15.71
N VAL A 71 14.89 6.94 16.82
CA VAL A 71 15.12 7.51 18.16
C VAL A 71 16.54 7.20 18.62
N ASP A 72 16.99 5.95 18.53
CA ASP A 72 18.35 5.54 18.94
C ASP A 72 19.45 6.27 18.16
N ALA A 73 19.19 6.56 16.87
CA ALA A 73 20.09 7.32 16.00
C ALA A 73 20.03 8.84 16.25
N GLY A 74 19.21 9.32 17.18
CA GLY A 74 19.06 10.74 17.50
C GLY A 74 18.36 11.56 16.41
N THR A 75 17.58 10.91 15.53
CA THR A 75 16.77 11.61 14.52
C THR A 75 15.52 12.21 15.16
N TYR A 76 14.93 11.51 16.13
CA TYR A 76 13.74 11.91 16.87
C TYR A 76 14.01 11.90 18.37
N ALA A 77 13.39 12.82 19.10
CA ALA A 77 13.21 12.76 20.55
C ALA A 77 11.72 12.75 20.89
N ASP A 78 11.38 12.37 22.13
CA ASP A 78 10.01 12.43 22.67
C ASP A 78 8.94 11.77 21.78
N LEU A 79 9.30 10.65 21.14
CA LEU A 79 8.38 9.91 20.27
C LEU A 79 7.23 9.33 21.09
N VAL A 80 6.01 9.75 20.81
CA VAL A 80 4.78 9.19 21.37
C VAL A 80 3.96 8.58 20.24
N LEU A 81 3.67 7.29 20.35
CA LEU A 81 2.81 6.56 19.42
C LEU A 81 1.37 6.59 19.93
N GLY A 82 0.42 6.95 19.07
CA GLY A 82 -0.99 6.77 19.33
C GLY A 82 -1.45 5.33 19.08
N ASP A 83 -2.75 5.09 19.27
CA ASP A 83 -3.35 3.79 19.00
C ASP A 83 -3.37 3.50 17.49
N GLU A 84 -3.02 2.25 17.15
CA GLU A 84 -3.11 1.75 15.78
C GLU A 84 -4.58 1.62 15.37
N GLN A 85 -4.91 2.16 14.20
CA GLN A 85 -6.27 2.20 13.67
C GLN A 85 -6.35 1.45 12.34
N GLU A 86 -7.48 0.81 12.08
CA GLU A 86 -7.78 0.33 10.73
C GLU A 86 -8.00 1.51 9.79
N PHE A 87 -7.52 1.36 8.56
CA PHE A 87 -7.61 2.42 7.57
C PHE A 87 -8.05 1.87 6.22
N ALA A 88 -9.21 2.29 5.73
CA ALA A 88 -9.68 1.93 4.40
C ALA A 88 -9.21 2.95 3.35
N LEU A 89 -8.65 2.45 2.23
CA LEU A 89 -8.28 3.31 1.08
C LEU A 89 -9.50 3.80 0.30
N VAL A 90 -10.60 3.05 0.34
CA VAL A 90 -11.88 3.44 -0.21
C VAL A 90 -12.77 3.75 0.99
N GLU A 91 -13.28 4.98 1.06
CA GLU A 91 -14.34 5.29 2.03
C GLU A 91 -15.55 4.45 1.63
N ASP A 92 -16.16 3.74 2.58
CA ASP A 92 -17.33 2.91 2.32
C ASP A 92 -18.45 3.81 1.78
N ALA A 93 -18.56 3.90 0.45
CA ALA A 93 -19.80 4.22 -0.19
C ALA A 93 -20.76 3.12 0.27
N THR A 94 -21.77 3.49 1.07
CA THR A 94 -22.85 2.62 1.47
C THR A 94 -23.31 1.82 0.25
N VAL A 95 -22.94 0.55 0.21
CA VAL A 95 -23.40 -0.35 -0.84
C VAL A 95 -24.88 -0.57 -0.53
N ALA A 96 -25.74 0.23 -1.16
CA ALA A 96 -27.13 -0.15 -1.30
C ALA A 96 -27.11 -1.48 -2.06
N GLY A 97 -27.43 -2.56 -1.34
CA GLY A 97 -27.46 -3.89 -1.93
C GLY A 97 -28.42 -3.92 -3.12
N PRO A 98 -28.11 -4.67 -4.19
CA PRO A 98 -29.08 -4.89 -5.23
C PRO A 98 -30.21 -5.76 -4.65
N ASP A 99 -31.36 -5.14 -4.38
CA ASP A 99 -32.62 -5.85 -4.22
C ASP A 99 -32.97 -6.48 -5.58
N THR A 100 -32.56 -7.72 -5.80
CA THR A 100 -33.07 -8.52 -6.92
C THR A 100 -33.28 -9.95 -6.43
N PRO A 101 -34.54 -10.44 -6.39
CA PRO A 101 -34.80 -11.82 -6.01
C PRO A 101 -34.35 -12.73 -7.16
N GLY A 102 -33.26 -13.46 -6.94
CA GLY A 102 -32.66 -14.40 -7.89
C GLY A 102 -32.88 -15.85 -7.47
N ASP A 103 -33.10 -16.70 -8.45
CA ASP A 103 -33.18 -18.15 -8.33
C ASP A 103 -31.90 -18.77 -7.74
N GLY A 104 -32.05 -19.82 -6.92
CA GLY A 104 -31.05 -20.32 -5.96
C GLY A 104 -29.70 -20.84 -6.50
N ASN A 105 -29.40 -20.67 -7.79
CA ASN A 105 -28.05 -20.91 -8.36
C ASN A 105 -27.27 -19.61 -8.58
N GLY A 106 -27.92 -18.45 -8.70
CA GLY A 106 -27.27 -17.14 -8.84
C GLY A 106 -26.73 -16.61 -7.51
N GLU A 107 -27.42 -16.87 -6.40
CA GLU A 107 -27.07 -16.37 -5.07
C GLU A 107 -25.70 -16.89 -4.58
N ALA A 108 -25.33 -18.14 -4.90
CA ALA A 108 -24.04 -18.71 -4.51
C ALA A 108 -22.87 -18.06 -5.26
N LEU A 109 -23.01 -17.81 -6.56
CA LEU A 109 -22.01 -17.11 -7.36
C LEU A 109 -21.89 -15.64 -6.94
N GLU A 110 -23.01 -14.96 -6.72
CA GLU A 110 -23.04 -13.59 -6.21
C GLU A 110 -22.41 -13.48 -4.81
N ALA A 111 -22.68 -14.44 -3.92
CA ALA A 111 -22.03 -14.50 -2.61
C ALA A 111 -20.50 -14.71 -2.74
N ILE A 112 -20.05 -15.58 -3.65
CA ILE A 112 -18.63 -15.79 -3.93
C ILE A 112 -17.98 -14.52 -4.50
N LEU A 113 -18.66 -13.82 -5.42
CA LEU A 113 -18.20 -12.55 -5.98
C LEU A 113 -18.16 -11.44 -4.93
N ALA A 114 -19.14 -11.37 -4.02
CA ALA A 114 -19.16 -10.43 -2.92
C ALA A 114 -18.03 -10.70 -1.89
N ILE A 115 -17.72 -11.97 -1.62
CA ILE A 115 -16.58 -12.38 -0.79
C ILE A 115 -15.26 -12.00 -1.48
N ALA A 116 -15.13 -12.26 -2.79
CA ALA A 116 -13.95 -11.86 -3.55
C ALA A 116 -13.78 -10.33 -3.58
N ALA A 117 -14.87 -9.58 -3.77
CA ALA A 117 -14.88 -8.13 -3.78
C ALA A 117 -14.57 -7.53 -2.40
N SER A 118 -15.07 -8.12 -1.31
CA SER A 118 -14.79 -7.67 0.06
C SER A 118 -13.38 -8.04 0.52
N GLY A 119 -12.89 -9.24 0.19
CA GLY A 119 -11.51 -9.66 0.43
C GLY A 119 -10.46 -8.82 -0.31
N ASN A 120 -10.88 -8.16 -1.39
CA ASN A 120 -10.03 -7.28 -2.19
C ASN A 120 -10.13 -5.79 -1.79
N ARG A 121 -10.91 -5.40 -0.76
CA ARG A 121 -10.90 -4.02 -0.29
C ARG A 121 -9.55 -3.71 0.34
N PRO A 122 -8.76 -2.78 -0.23
CA PRO A 122 -7.42 -2.57 0.29
C PRO A 122 -7.48 -1.76 1.59
N SER A 123 -7.47 -2.47 2.72
CA SER A 123 -7.31 -1.92 4.06
C SER A 123 -5.86 -1.95 4.53
N GLY A 124 -5.48 -0.96 5.31
CA GLY A 124 -4.17 -0.82 5.94
C GLY A 124 -4.30 -0.47 7.41
N ARG A 125 -3.18 -0.06 7.99
CA ARG A 125 -3.09 0.40 9.38
C ARG A 125 -2.58 1.82 9.41
N LYS A 126 -3.22 2.68 10.21
CA LYS A 126 -2.79 4.04 10.53
C LYS A 126 -2.19 4.04 11.94
N LEU A 127 -1.10 4.76 12.11
CA LEU A 127 -0.42 4.98 13.38
C LEU A 127 -0.14 6.48 13.55
N PRO A 128 -1.01 7.21 14.27
CA PRO A 128 -0.75 8.59 14.65
C PRO A 128 0.44 8.67 15.61
N MET A 129 1.17 9.77 15.59
CA MET A 129 2.28 10.00 16.51
C MET A 129 2.66 11.47 16.63
N THR A 130 3.34 11.79 17.73
CA THR A 130 4.04 13.05 17.92
C THR A 130 5.51 12.78 18.22
N MET A 131 6.38 13.73 17.88
CA MET A 131 7.81 13.63 18.14
C MET A 131 8.47 15.01 18.07
N THR A 132 9.68 15.12 18.59
CA THR A 132 10.56 16.27 18.41
C THR A 132 11.60 15.94 17.34
N LEU A 133 11.65 16.71 16.25
CA LEU A 133 12.65 16.52 15.19
C LEU A 133 14.00 17.11 15.58
N GLN A 134 15.05 16.30 15.51
CA GLN A 134 16.41 16.70 15.82
C GLN A 134 17.18 17.14 14.56
N PRO A 135 18.22 17.99 14.68
CA PRO A 135 18.69 18.66 15.91
C PRO A 135 17.92 19.95 16.24
N HIS A 136 16.91 20.33 15.45
CA HIS A 136 16.27 21.64 15.54
C HIS A 136 15.29 21.79 16.71
N GLY A 137 14.91 20.68 17.34
CA GLY A 137 13.99 20.70 18.49
C GLY A 137 12.55 21.03 18.11
N TRP A 138 12.15 20.82 16.84
CA TRP A 138 10.82 21.19 16.38
C TRP A 138 9.77 20.16 16.78
N PRO A 139 8.68 20.55 17.46
CA PRO A 139 7.58 19.65 17.75
C PRO A 139 6.83 19.34 16.46
N MET A 140 6.73 18.04 16.16
CA MET A 140 6.09 17.51 14.96
C MET A 140 4.89 16.66 15.35
N GLN A 141 3.83 16.79 14.58
CA GLN A 141 2.80 15.77 14.45
C GLN A 141 3.08 14.94 13.21
N SER A 142 2.78 13.65 13.26
CA SER A 142 3.02 12.73 12.17
C SER A 142 2.00 11.61 12.15
N ALA A 143 1.78 11.06 10.97
CA ALA A 143 1.00 9.86 10.77
C ALA A 143 1.77 8.88 9.89
N GLY A 144 1.78 7.63 10.32
CA GLY A 144 2.26 6.50 9.55
C GLY A 144 1.10 5.70 9.00
N TYR A 145 1.15 5.31 7.74
CA TYR A 145 0.20 4.36 7.16
C TYR A 145 0.96 3.19 6.57
N LEU A 146 0.42 1.99 6.71
CA LEU A 146 0.98 0.80 6.09
C LEU A 146 -0.09 -0.02 5.38
N PHE A 147 0.16 -0.32 4.12
CA PHE A 147 -0.67 -1.19 3.30
C PHE A 147 0.18 -2.32 2.74
N TYR A 148 -0.45 -3.45 2.45
CA TYR A 148 0.17 -4.57 1.76
C TYR A 148 -0.63 -4.89 0.50
N ARG A 149 0.02 -4.84 -0.66
CA ARG A 149 -0.57 -5.11 -1.98
C ARG A 149 0.52 -5.44 -2.99
N GLN A 150 0.17 -6.20 -4.04
CA GLN A 150 1.08 -6.50 -5.15
C GLN A 150 2.43 -7.14 -4.75
N LEU A 151 2.51 -7.79 -3.57
CA LEU A 151 3.74 -8.33 -2.93
C LEU A 151 4.65 -7.28 -2.25
N TYR A 152 4.15 -6.06 -2.06
CA TYR A 152 4.91 -4.94 -1.48
C TYR A 152 4.17 -4.34 -0.29
N TYR A 153 4.95 -3.75 0.60
CA TYR A 153 4.46 -2.75 1.54
C TYR A 153 4.43 -1.38 0.88
N PHE A 154 3.37 -0.63 1.15
CA PHE A 154 3.24 0.80 0.86
C PHE A 154 3.18 1.51 2.20
N LYS A 155 4.26 2.20 2.56
CA LYS A 155 4.36 2.96 3.81
C LYS A 155 4.25 4.45 3.51
N VAL A 156 3.20 5.10 4.00
CA VAL A 156 3.08 6.56 3.94
C VAL A 156 3.61 7.15 5.25
N ARG A 157 4.46 8.15 5.15
CA ARG A 157 4.93 8.98 6.25
C ARG A 157 4.56 10.41 5.96
N ALA A 158 3.66 10.96 6.77
CA ALA A 158 3.36 12.37 6.72
C ALA A 158 3.77 13.03 8.04
N SER A 159 4.41 14.21 7.96
CA SER A 159 4.81 14.97 9.15
C SER A 159 4.68 16.47 8.89
N ALA A 160 4.24 17.21 9.89
CA ALA A 160 4.17 18.67 9.87
C ALA A 160 4.52 19.23 11.26
N ALA A 161 5.03 20.47 11.29
CA ALA A 161 5.26 21.17 12.55
C ALA A 161 3.92 21.51 13.21
N VAL A 162 3.79 21.25 14.52
CA VAL A 162 2.54 21.42 15.28
C VAL A 162 2.02 22.87 15.22
N GLU A 163 2.91 23.85 15.12
CA GLU A 163 2.56 25.27 15.07
C GLU A 163 1.91 25.73 13.76
N ARG A 164 1.99 24.93 12.68
CA ARG A 164 1.63 25.36 11.33
C ARG A 164 0.29 24.83 10.82
N ILE A 165 -0.19 23.72 11.38
CA ILE A 165 -1.43 23.08 10.98
C ILE A 165 -2.06 22.41 12.19
N THR A 166 -3.37 22.57 12.37
CA THR A 166 -4.06 21.99 13.52
C THR A 166 -4.04 20.45 13.42
N PRO A 167 -4.13 19.72 14.55
CA PRO A 167 -4.18 18.26 14.50
C PRO A 167 -5.33 17.71 13.66
N ALA A 168 -6.49 18.37 13.67
CA ALA A 168 -7.65 17.96 12.88
C ALA A 168 -7.42 18.17 11.38
N ASP A 169 -6.91 19.34 10.98
CA ASP A 169 -6.63 19.63 9.56
C ASP A 169 -5.52 18.74 9.02
N PHE A 170 -4.50 18.47 9.85
CA PHE A 170 -3.43 17.54 9.52
C PHE A 170 -4.00 16.14 9.26
N ASP A 171 -4.82 15.62 10.17
CA ASP A 171 -5.41 14.28 10.06
C ASP A 171 -6.23 14.11 8.77
N VAL A 172 -7.07 15.10 8.45
CA VAL A 172 -7.85 15.13 7.20
C VAL A 172 -6.93 15.16 5.97
N LEU A 173 -5.90 16.01 5.99
CA LEU A 173 -4.96 16.14 4.87
C LEU A 173 -4.21 14.83 4.61
N VAL A 174 -3.71 14.18 5.67
CA VAL A 174 -2.86 12.99 5.54
C VAL A 174 -3.66 11.73 5.22
N ASP A 175 -4.91 11.65 5.71
CA ASP A 175 -5.85 10.60 5.31
C ASP A 175 -6.20 10.72 3.83
N ARG A 176 -6.49 11.94 3.35
CA ARG A 176 -6.70 12.22 1.93
C ARG A 176 -5.47 11.82 1.12
N ALA A 177 -4.27 12.20 1.57
CA ALA A 177 -3.03 11.83 0.90
C ALA A 177 -2.86 10.32 0.78
N ALA A 178 -3.11 9.56 1.84
CA ALA A 178 -3.03 8.10 1.81
C ALA A 178 -4.06 7.50 0.83
N ARG A 179 -5.32 7.95 0.86
CA ARG A 179 -6.39 7.47 -0.05
C ARG A 179 -6.14 7.85 -1.51
N THR A 180 -5.48 8.97 -1.77
CA THR A 180 -5.18 9.43 -3.14
C THR A 180 -3.90 8.81 -3.71
N LEU A 181 -2.80 8.86 -2.95
CA LEU A 181 -1.47 8.49 -3.45
C LEU A 181 -1.25 6.97 -3.49
N VAL A 182 -1.71 6.25 -2.46
CA VAL A 182 -1.44 4.81 -2.38
C VAL A 182 -2.05 4.10 -3.58
N PRO A 183 -3.35 4.25 -3.93
CA PRO A 183 -3.91 3.59 -5.11
C PRO A 183 -3.27 4.01 -6.44
N ALA A 184 -2.82 5.26 -6.54
CA ALA A 184 -2.27 5.82 -7.78
C ALA A 184 -0.83 5.37 -8.09
N ILE A 185 -0.03 5.05 -7.06
CA ILE A 185 1.29 4.46 -7.27
C ILE A 185 1.10 2.99 -7.60
N GLU A 186 1.66 2.52 -8.71
CA GLU A 186 1.54 1.15 -9.18
C GLU A 186 2.84 0.36 -9.05
N VAL A 187 2.71 -0.93 -8.77
CA VAL A 187 3.81 -1.89 -8.94
C VAL A 187 3.41 -2.87 -10.02
N ALA A 188 4.11 -2.81 -11.15
CA ALA A 188 4.04 -3.84 -12.18
C ALA A 188 5.15 -4.85 -11.93
N ASN A 189 4.78 -6.11 -11.67
CA ASN A 189 5.72 -7.21 -11.54
C ASN A 189 5.93 -7.81 -12.94
N VAL A 190 7.19 -7.98 -13.35
CA VAL A 190 7.54 -8.45 -14.70
C VAL A 190 8.35 -9.75 -14.61
N GLY A 191 7.95 -10.75 -15.40
CA GLY A 191 8.68 -12.03 -15.54
C GLY A 191 7.79 -13.25 -15.36
N ALA A 192 8.35 -14.33 -14.81
CA ALA A 192 7.67 -15.63 -14.70
C ALA A 192 6.40 -15.62 -13.82
N CYS A 193 6.18 -14.55 -13.04
CA CYS A 193 4.95 -14.40 -12.25
C CYS A 193 3.69 -14.17 -13.10
N ALA A 194 3.83 -13.93 -14.41
CA ALA A 194 2.69 -13.87 -15.35
C ALA A 194 1.98 -15.21 -15.54
N GLY A 195 2.65 -16.33 -15.25
CA GLY A 195 2.01 -17.65 -15.20
C GLY A 195 1.33 -17.89 -13.86
N SER A 196 0.11 -18.44 -13.88
CA SER A 196 -0.60 -18.87 -12.68
C SER A 196 -0.91 -20.37 -12.74
N VAL A 197 -0.73 -21.05 -11.61
CA VAL A 197 -1.24 -22.40 -11.39
C VAL A 197 -2.30 -22.28 -10.30
N ILE A 198 -3.52 -22.72 -10.60
CA ILE A 198 -4.59 -22.77 -9.62
C ILE A 198 -4.58 -24.15 -8.96
N HIS A 199 -4.46 -24.16 -7.64
CA HIS A 199 -4.45 -25.38 -6.86
C HIS A 199 -5.86 -25.70 -6.36
N VAL A 200 -6.37 -26.89 -6.69
CA VAL A 200 -7.68 -27.37 -6.24
C VAL A 200 -7.49 -28.74 -5.60
N ALA A 201 -8.15 -28.99 -4.47
CA ALA A 201 -8.12 -30.32 -3.85
C ALA A 201 -8.80 -31.36 -4.75
N ALA A 202 -8.24 -32.57 -4.80
CA ALA A 202 -8.70 -33.61 -5.72
C ALA A 202 -10.12 -34.12 -5.40
N ASP A 203 -10.56 -33.96 -4.15
CA ASP A 203 -11.86 -34.37 -3.62
C ASP A 203 -12.82 -33.19 -3.38
N ALA A 204 -12.45 -31.98 -3.83
CA ALA A 204 -13.28 -30.79 -3.69
C ALA A 204 -14.61 -30.93 -4.43
N SER A 205 -15.70 -30.44 -3.81
CA SER A 205 -16.98 -30.30 -4.48
C SER A 205 -16.88 -29.28 -5.63
N PRO A 206 -17.78 -29.31 -6.63
CA PRO A 206 -17.80 -28.30 -7.69
C PRO A 206 -17.88 -26.85 -7.18
N GLU A 207 -18.56 -26.62 -6.05
CA GLU A 207 -18.69 -25.30 -5.41
C GLU A 207 -17.36 -24.86 -4.77
N GLU A 208 -16.64 -25.79 -4.13
CA GLU A 208 -15.32 -25.55 -3.56
C GLU A 208 -14.29 -25.27 -4.66
N VAL A 209 -14.35 -26.00 -5.78
CA VAL A 209 -13.54 -25.73 -6.97
C VAL A 209 -13.81 -24.33 -7.51
N ALA A 210 -15.08 -23.95 -7.68
CA ALA A 210 -15.46 -22.63 -8.18
C ALA A 210 -14.97 -21.51 -7.26
N ARG A 211 -15.13 -21.68 -5.95
CA ARG A 211 -14.63 -20.72 -4.95
C ARG A 211 -13.11 -20.57 -5.03
N GLU A 212 -12.37 -21.67 -5.10
CA GLU A 212 -10.91 -21.63 -5.12
C GLU A 212 -10.36 -21.01 -6.41
N LEU A 213 -11.01 -21.30 -7.55
CA LEU A 213 -10.72 -20.66 -8.83
C LEU A 213 -10.88 -19.13 -8.73
N VAL A 214 -12.00 -18.65 -8.20
CA VAL A 214 -12.27 -17.21 -8.07
C VAL A 214 -11.27 -16.55 -7.12
N MET A 215 -11.02 -17.15 -5.96
CA MET A 215 -10.11 -16.58 -4.94
C MET A 215 -8.68 -16.49 -5.45
N GLN A 216 -8.12 -17.59 -5.98
CA GLN A 216 -6.74 -17.60 -6.48
C GLN A 216 -6.56 -16.77 -7.75
N ALA A 217 -7.56 -16.75 -8.65
CA ALA A 217 -7.51 -15.89 -9.83
C ALA A 217 -7.55 -14.41 -9.45
N THR A 218 -8.40 -14.02 -8.50
CA THR A 218 -8.49 -12.64 -7.99
C THR A 218 -7.19 -12.22 -7.32
N GLU A 219 -6.61 -13.08 -6.48
CA GLU A 219 -5.32 -12.82 -5.83
C GLU A 219 -4.20 -12.66 -6.87
N HIS A 220 -4.15 -13.56 -7.87
CA HIS A 220 -3.15 -13.52 -8.92
C HIS A 220 -3.25 -12.24 -9.77
N GLN A 221 -4.47 -11.85 -10.15
CA GLN A 221 -4.72 -10.57 -10.84
C GLN A 221 -4.27 -9.38 -9.97
N GLY A 222 -4.48 -9.47 -8.65
CA GLY A 222 -4.04 -8.47 -7.68
C GLY A 222 -2.52 -8.27 -7.60
N TYR A 223 -1.71 -9.20 -8.10
CA TYR A 223 -0.26 -9.05 -8.17
C TYR A 223 0.22 -8.17 -9.33
N ASN A 224 -0.65 -7.82 -10.29
CA ASN A 224 -0.28 -7.00 -11.45
C ASN A 224 0.98 -7.54 -12.15
N CYS A 225 0.96 -8.84 -12.44
CA CYS A 225 2.06 -9.56 -13.09
C CYS A 225 1.92 -9.55 -14.61
N HIS A 226 3.05 -9.33 -15.28
CA HIS A 226 3.15 -9.22 -16.74
C HIS A 226 4.37 -10.00 -17.25
N GLU A 227 4.30 -10.54 -18.45
CA GLU A 227 5.46 -11.24 -19.04
C GLU A 227 6.61 -10.27 -19.34
N THR A 228 6.29 -9.04 -19.77
CA THR A 228 7.24 -8.01 -20.18
C THR A 228 6.85 -6.63 -19.66
N ALA A 229 7.82 -5.70 -19.61
CA ALA A 229 7.57 -4.30 -19.26
C ALA A 229 6.67 -3.58 -20.28
N GLU A 230 6.69 -4.02 -21.55
CA GLU A 230 5.80 -3.52 -22.60
C GLU A 230 4.35 -3.93 -22.34
N ALA A 231 4.10 -5.20 -21.99
CA ALA A 231 2.77 -5.69 -21.61
C ALA A 231 2.22 -4.95 -20.38
N ALA A 232 3.10 -4.62 -19.42
CA ALA A 232 2.78 -3.78 -18.27
C ALA A 232 2.49 -2.30 -18.63
N GLY A 233 2.77 -1.88 -19.86
CA GLY A 233 2.56 -0.50 -20.33
C GLY A 233 3.53 0.52 -19.73
N VAL A 234 4.69 0.09 -19.22
CA VAL A 234 5.64 0.95 -18.50
C VAL A 234 6.09 2.14 -19.36
N GLY A 235 6.44 1.89 -20.63
CA GLY A 235 6.92 2.93 -21.53
C GLY A 235 5.87 4.00 -21.86
N ARG A 236 4.57 3.68 -21.81
CA ARG A 236 3.50 4.68 -21.96
C ARG A 236 3.36 5.53 -20.69
N LYS A 237 3.49 4.90 -19.52
CA LYS A 237 3.31 5.56 -18.22
C LYS A 237 4.49 6.47 -17.86
N SER A 238 5.70 6.19 -18.32
CA SER A 238 6.89 6.99 -18.01
C SER A 238 6.86 8.43 -18.52
N ALA A 239 5.94 8.77 -19.44
CA ALA A 239 5.73 10.15 -19.88
C ALA A 239 5.20 11.05 -18.76
N GLU A 240 4.35 10.51 -17.88
CA GLU A 240 3.61 11.25 -16.85
C GLU A 240 3.92 10.75 -15.43
N ALA A 241 4.76 9.73 -15.30
CA ALA A 241 5.13 9.10 -14.05
C ALA A 241 6.64 8.92 -13.93
N GLU A 242 7.11 8.89 -12.70
CA GLU A 242 8.43 8.42 -12.36
C GLU A 242 8.44 6.89 -12.30
N VAL A 243 9.40 6.27 -12.98
CA VAL A 243 9.51 4.81 -13.05
C VAL A 243 10.81 4.38 -12.39
N VAL A 244 10.69 3.60 -11.32
CA VAL A 244 11.83 2.97 -10.65
C VAL A 244 11.80 1.48 -10.94
N GLU A 245 12.81 0.99 -11.64
CA GLU A 245 13.02 -0.43 -11.87
C GLU A 245 13.85 -1.02 -10.73
N ILE A 246 13.42 -2.16 -10.19
CA ILE A 246 14.17 -2.91 -9.18
C ILE A 246 14.23 -4.36 -9.62
N ALA A 247 15.44 -4.86 -9.87
CA ALA A 247 15.67 -6.23 -10.30
C ALA A 247 15.79 -7.18 -9.09
N TYR A 248 14.97 -8.24 -9.12
CA TYR A 248 14.99 -9.34 -8.16
C TYR A 248 15.22 -10.65 -8.88
N ARG A 249 16.02 -11.53 -8.27
CA ARG A 249 16.15 -12.93 -8.67
C ARG A 249 15.00 -13.75 -8.09
N ALA A 250 14.64 -14.85 -8.73
CA ALA A 250 13.52 -15.69 -8.31
C ALA A 250 13.69 -16.20 -6.86
N GLU A 251 14.92 -16.56 -6.48
CA GLU A 251 15.26 -17.00 -5.13
C GLU A 251 15.11 -15.91 -4.04
N GLU A 252 15.08 -14.62 -4.42
CA GLU A 252 14.93 -13.50 -3.49
C GLU A 252 13.46 -13.26 -3.08
N TRP A 253 12.51 -13.89 -3.77
CA TRP A 253 11.06 -13.80 -3.49
C TRP A 253 10.55 -14.90 -2.56
N LYS A 254 11.41 -15.81 -2.08
CA LYS A 254 11.01 -16.85 -1.15
C LYS A 254 10.53 -16.18 0.14
N ALA A 255 9.28 -16.46 0.51
CA ALA A 255 8.73 -16.04 1.79
C ALA A 255 9.68 -16.49 2.93
N PRO A 256 9.86 -15.68 3.99
CA PRO A 256 10.58 -16.13 5.18
C PRO A 256 9.96 -17.39 5.79
#